data_AF-A0A9P6CTL8-F1
#
_entry.id   AF-A0A9P6CTL8-F1
#
_cell.length_a   1.000
_cell.length_b   1.000
_cell.length_c   1.000
_cell.angle_alpha   90.00
_cell.angle_beta   90.00
_cell.angle_gamma   90.00
#
_symmetry.space_group_name_H-M   'P 1'
#
loop_
_entity.id
_entity.type
_entity.pdbx_description
1 polymer ?
#
loop_
_entity_poly.entity_id
_entity_poly.type
_entity_poly.pdbx_seq_one_letter_code
_entity_poly.pdbx_strand_id
1 'polypeptide(L)'
;MDRSFEREIIPMARSEGMALSPWNVIAGGKLRTDEEEEKCEASGEKGRAIMGMDWRRNEEEKKMSHALEKVAKEVGAKNITSVAIAYLMKKTPFVFPLVGGRKVEHLVANLEALDITLTNEHIQFLEGIIPFNPGFPSVMIVSTAQVSSTKIDI
;
A
#
# COMPACT_ATOMS: atom_id res chain seq x y z
N MET A 1 -3.47 -1.28 3.78
CA MET A 1 -2.12 -0.83 3.39
C MET A 1 -1.77 0.37 4.25
N ASP A 2 -0.66 0.34 4.99
CA ASP A 2 -0.25 1.48 5.84
C ASP A 2 0.48 2.52 4.99
N ARG A 3 0.04 3.77 5.09
CA ARG A 3 0.55 4.94 4.35
C ARG A 3 1.33 5.90 5.24
N SER A 4 1.67 5.54 6.47
CA SER A 4 2.39 6.38 7.43
C SER A 4 3.70 6.97 6.89
N PHE A 5 4.38 6.29 5.95
CA PHE A 5 5.57 6.78 5.24
C PHE A 5 5.35 8.11 4.50
N GLU A 6 4.13 8.36 4.03
CA GLU A 6 3.77 9.55 3.24
C GLU A 6 3.76 10.83 4.09
N ARG A 7 3.73 10.72 5.42
CA ARG A 7 3.67 11.88 6.33
C ARG A 7 4.94 12.70 6.28
N GLU A 8 6.06 12.08 6.66
CA GLU A 8 7.34 12.78 6.88
C GLU A 8 8.52 12.07 6.21
N ILE A 9 8.49 10.74 6.14
CA ILE A 9 9.62 9.93 5.65
C ILE A 9 9.85 10.14 4.16
N ILE A 10 8.80 10.10 3.33
CA ILE A 10 8.91 10.36 1.90
C ILE A 10 9.36 11.81 1.62
N PRO A 11 8.74 12.85 2.20
CA PRO A 11 9.21 14.23 2.03
C PRO A 11 10.68 14.41 2.43
N MET A 12 11.09 13.88 3.58
CA MET A 12 12.47 13.97 4.07
C MET A 12 13.44 13.24 3.13
N ALA A 13 13.15 11.98 2.76
CA ALA A 13 14.03 11.22 1.87
C ALA A 13 14.24 11.91 0.53
N ARG A 14 13.19 12.57 -0.01
CA ARG A 14 13.31 13.39 -1.21
C ARG A 14 14.18 14.63 -1.02
N SER A 15 14.04 15.32 0.12
CA SER A 15 14.86 16.50 0.47
C SER A 15 16.34 16.14 0.57
N GLU A 16 16.65 14.99 1.17
CA GLU A 16 18.02 14.55 1.44
C GLU A 16 18.63 13.69 0.33
N GLY A 17 17.92 13.50 -0.81
CA GLY A 17 18.40 12.68 -1.92
C GLY A 17 18.59 11.20 -1.56
N MET A 18 17.81 10.69 -0.61
CA MET A 18 17.89 9.31 -0.13
C MET A 18 16.96 8.38 -0.90
N ALA A 19 17.41 7.13 -1.12
CA ALA A 19 16.56 6.05 -1.59
C ALA A 19 15.77 5.42 -0.43
N LEU A 20 14.62 4.83 -0.75
CA LEU A 20 13.77 4.13 0.21
C LEU A 20 13.76 2.63 -0.07
N SER A 21 13.95 1.81 0.97
CA SER A 21 13.74 0.36 0.89
C SER A 21 12.69 -0.11 1.89
N PRO A 22 11.40 0.07 1.57
CA PRO A 22 10.32 -0.27 2.48
C PRO A 22 10.17 -1.78 2.63
N TRP A 23 9.91 -2.22 3.87
CA TRP A 23 9.55 -3.60 4.19
C TRP A 23 8.05 -3.74 4.37
N ASN A 24 7.57 -4.98 4.45
CA ASN A 24 6.14 -5.29 4.64
C ASN A 24 5.20 -4.73 3.56
N VAL A 25 5.71 -4.63 2.33
CA VAL A 25 5.03 -3.97 1.20
C VAL A 25 3.73 -4.65 0.77
N ILE A 26 3.56 -5.92 1.15
CA ILE A 26 2.37 -6.75 0.90
C ILE A 26 1.63 -7.12 2.19
N ALA A 27 1.81 -6.33 3.26
CA ALA A 27 1.14 -6.50 4.56
C ALA A 27 1.23 -7.93 5.12
N GLY A 28 2.41 -8.56 5.09
CA GLY A 28 2.60 -9.92 5.56
C GLY A 28 1.98 -11.01 4.67
N GLY A 29 1.68 -10.69 3.41
CA GLY A 29 0.99 -11.59 2.48
C GLY A 29 -0.53 -11.50 2.56
N LYS A 30 -1.05 -10.43 3.18
CA LYS A 30 -2.48 -10.19 3.34
C LYS A 30 -3.11 -9.44 2.18
N LEU A 31 -2.33 -8.95 1.22
CA LEU A 31 -2.86 -8.43 -0.04
C LEU A 31 -3.02 -9.59 -1.03
N ARG A 32 -4.13 -10.32 -0.86
CA ARG A 32 -4.49 -11.57 -1.57
C ARG A 32 -6.00 -11.65 -1.80
N THR A 33 -6.45 -12.46 -2.74
CA THR A 33 -7.89 -12.61 -3.04
C THR A 33 -8.62 -13.40 -1.95
N ASP A 34 -9.96 -13.34 -1.96
CA ASP A 34 -10.78 -14.16 -1.06
C ASP A 34 -10.59 -15.66 -1.32
N GLU A 35 -10.49 -16.06 -2.59
CA GLU A 35 -10.21 -17.44 -2.99
C GLU A 35 -8.84 -17.93 -2.47
N GLU A 36 -7.81 -17.08 -2.52
CA GLU A 36 -6.50 -17.41 -1.97
C GLU A 36 -6.53 -17.55 -0.45
N GLU A 37 -7.31 -16.73 0.26
CA GLU A 37 -7.47 -16.86 1.70
C GLU A 37 -8.19 -18.17 2.08
N GLU A 38 -9.27 -18.52 1.38
CA GLU A 38 -9.99 -19.79 1.57
C GLU A 38 -9.09 -21.01 1.31
N LYS A 39 -8.26 -20.97 0.25
CA LYS A 39 -7.26 -22.01 -0.05
C LYS A 39 -6.23 -22.14 1.06
N CYS A 40 -5.76 -21.03 1.64
CA CYS A 40 -4.85 -21.07 2.78
C CYS A 40 -5.50 -21.69 4.02
N GLU A 41 -6.78 -21.40 4.27
CA GLU A 41 -7.53 -22.01 5.38
C GLU A 41 -7.71 -23.52 5.18
N ALA A 42 -8.11 -23.94 3.98
CA ALA A 42 -8.35 -25.35 3.66
C ALA A 42 -7.06 -26.19 3.69
N SER A 43 -5.94 -25.64 3.23
CA SER A 43 -4.64 -26.33 3.22
C SER A 43 -3.94 -26.33 4.58
N GLY A 44 -4.36 -25.49 5.52
CA GLY A 44 -3.65 -25.25 6.77
C GLY A 44 -2.34 -24.48 6.61
N GLU A 45 -1.96 -24.07 5.39
CA GLU A 45 -0.82 -23.22 5.11
C GLU A 45 -1.11 -21.78 5.55
N LYS A 46 -0.93 -21.50 6.84
CA LYS A 46 -1.13 -20.16 7.39
C LYS A 46 -0.18 -19.15 6.74
N GLY A 47 -0.67 -17.91 6.64
CA GLY A 47 0.13 -16.75 6.24
C GLY A 47 1.14 -16.36 7.34
N ARG A 48 1.92 -15.30 7.08
CA ARG A 48 2.87 -14.80 8.08
C ARG A 48 2.12 -14.05 9.19
N ALA A 49 2.29 -14.50 10.43
CA ALA A 49 1.94 -13.71 11.61
C ALA A 49 3.09 -12.75 11.92
N ILE A 50 2.83 -11.45 11.97
CA ILE A 50 3.83 -10.43 12.30
C ILE A 50 3.49 -9.89 13.69
N MET A 51 4.45 -9.90 14.62
CA MET A 51 4.33 -9.25 15.93
C MET A 51 3.04 -9.62 16.70
N GLY A 52 2.63 -10.88 16.65
CA GLY A 52 1.42 -11.37 17.33
C GLY A 52 0.09 -11.06 16.63
N MET A 53 0.12 -10.41 15.47
CA MET A 53 -1.07 -10.18 14.66
C MET A 53 -1.53 -11.47 13.97
N ASP A 54 -2.84 -11.63 13.86
CA ASP A 54 -3.45 -12.74 13.10
C ASP A 54 -2.99 -12.68 11.63
N TRP A 55 -2.77 -13.86 11.04
CA TRP A 55 -2.43 -14.02 9.64
C TRP A 55 -3.62 -13.73 8.72
N ARG A 56 -4.85 -13.78 9.25
CA ARG A 56 -6.08 -13.41 8.53
C ARG A 56 -6.14 -11.92 8.20
N ARG A 57 -6.84 -11.61 7.11
CA ARG A 57 -7.16 -10.23 6.72
C ARG A 57 -8.23 -9.65 7.64
N ASN A 58 -8.01 -8.44 8.11
CA ASN A 58 -9.04 -7.59 8.70
C ASN A 58 -9.89 -6.92 7.58
N GLU A 59 -10.92 -6.18 7.98
CA GLU A 59 -11.86 -5.56 7.03
C GLU A 59 -11.21 -4.51 6.11
N GLU A 60 -10.20 -3.78 6.57
CA GLU A 60 -9.47 -2.82 5.74
C GLU A 60 -8.56 -3.53 4.73
N GLU A 61 -7.92 -4.62 5.14
CA GLU A 61 -7.08 -5.46 4.30
C GLU A 61 -7.90 -6.15 3.20
N LYS A 62 -9.14 -6.59 3.50
CA LYS A 62 -10.09 -7.10 2.50
C LYS A 62 -10.50 -6.01 1.51
N LYS A 63 -10.96 -4.85 2.00
CA LYS A 63 -11.34 -3.71 1.14
C LYS A 63 -10.21 -3.32 0.18
N MET A 64 -8.98 -3.24 0.69
CA MET A 64 -7.81 -2.93 -0.13
C MET A 64 -7.52 -4.04 -1.15
N SER A 65 -7.65 -5.31 -0.76
CA SER A 65 -7.47 -6.44 -1.67
C SER A 65 -8.48 -6.40 -2.83
N HIS A 66 -9.76 -6.15 -2.55
CA HIS A 66 -10.80 -6.00 -3.58
C HIS A 66 -10.53 -4.82 -4.52
N ALA A 67 -10.01 -3.70 -3.98
CA ALA A 67 -9.63 -2.57 -4.81
C ALA A 67 -8.44 -2.89 -5.71
N LEU A 68 -7.44 -3.62 -5.20
CA LEU A 68 -6.31 -4.10 -6.00
C LEU A 68 -6.76 -5.10 -7.06
N GLU A 69 -7.73 -5.97 -6.77
CA GLU A 69 -8.34 -6.87 -7.77
C GLU A 69 -9.00 -6.10 -8.91
N LYS A 70 -9.72 -5.02 -8.60
CA LYS A 70 -10.31 -4.15 -9.61
C LYS A 70 -9.23 -3.56 -10.52
N VAL A 71 -8.21 -2.93 -9.92
CA VAL A 71 -7.12 -2.31 -10.70
C VAL A 71 -6.33 -3.35 -11.48
N ALA A 72 -6.11 -4.54 -10.93
CA ALA A 72 -5.43 -5.64 -11.61
C ALA A 72 -6.14 -6.01 -12.92
N LYS A 73 -7.48 -6.06 -12.92
CA LYS A 73 -8.27 -6.31 -14.14
C LYS A 73 -8.12 -5.20 -15.17
N GLU A 74 -8.07 -3.94 -14.72
CA GLU A 74 -7.94 -2.77 -15.61
C GLU A 74 -6.55 -2.70 -16.27
N VAL A 75 -5.49 -3.11 -15.56
CA VAL A 75 -4.10 -3.07 -16.07
C VAL A 75 -3.61 -4.40 -16.64
N GLY A 76 -4.46 -5.44 -16.64
CA GLY A 76 -4.10 -6.76 -17.15
C GLY A 76 -3.10 -7.54 -16.28
N ALA A 77 -2.97 -7.19 -15.00
CA ALA A 77 -2.10 -7.90 -14.06
C ALA A 77 -2.72 -9.23 -13.64
N LYS A 78 -1.88 -10.28 -13.56
CA LYS A 78 -2.29 -11.63 -13.14
C LYS A 78 -2.39 -11.75 -11.63
N ASN A 79 -1.57 -10.99 -10.90
CA ASN A 79 -1.51 -11.06 -9.43
C ASN A 79 -1.84 -9.69 -8.83
N ILE A 80 -2.64 -9.65 -7.77
CA ILE A 80 -2.92 -8.35 -7.11
C ILE A 80 -1.74 -7.83 -6.29
N THR A 81 -0.87 -8.76 -5.86
CA THR A 81 0.37 -8.45 -5.15
C THR A 81 1.31 -7.60 -6.01
N SER A 82 1.37 -7.86 -7.32
CA SER A 82 2.21 -7.08 -8.25
C SER A 82 1.70 -5.65 -8.41
N VAL A 83 0.37 -5.46 -8.46
CA VAL A 83 -0.26 -4.13 -8.45
C VAL A 83 0.09 -3.34 -7.18
N ALA A 84 0.07 -3.99 -6.00
CA ALA A 84 0.44 -3.34 -4.74
C ALA A 84 1.90 -2.89 -4.72
N ILE A 85 2.82 -3.70 -5.25
CA ILE A 85 4.24 -3.36 -5.37
C ILE A 85 4.43 -2.22 -6.38
N ALA A 86 3.76 -2.27 -7.53
CA ALA A 86 3.79 -1.21 -8.55
C ALA A 86 3.28 0.13 -8.00
N TYR A 87 2.18 0.10 -7.23
CA TYR A 87 1.67 1.26 -6.51
C TYR A 87 2.72 1.87 -5.59
N LEU A 88 3.42 1.05 -4.80
CA LEU A 88 4.42 1.53 -3.88
C LEU A 88 5.63 2.15 -4.60
N MET A 89 6.09 1.53 -5.69
CA MET A 89 7.18 2.07 -6.52
C MET A 89 6.80 3.40 -7.17
N LYS A 90 5.51 3.65 -7.42
CA LYS A 90 5.03 4.90 -8.02
C LYS A 90 5.01 6.08 -7.05
N LYS A 91 5.11 5.85 -5.73
CA LYS A 91 4.96 6.89 -4.71
C LYS A 91 6.01 7.99 -4.79
N THR A 92 7.25 7.61 -5.07
CA THR A 92 8.36 8.55 -5.19
C THR A 92 9.51 7.89 -5.96
N PRO A 93 10.43 8.65 -6.57
CA PRO A 93 11.62 8.07 -7.19
C PRO A 93 12.47 7.26 -6.20
N PHE A 94 13.25 6.30 -6.72
CA PHE A 94 14.23 5.52 -5.94
C PHE A 94 13.64 4.72 -4.76
N VAL A 95 12.49 4.08 -4.99
CA VAL A 95 11.88 3.12 -4.06
C VAL A 95 12.24 1.70 -4.49
N PHE A 96 12.83 0.94 -3.56
CA PHE A 96 13.28 -0.45 -3.74
C PHE A 96 12.58 -1.36 -2.72
N PRO A 97 11.34 -1.81 -3.00
CA PRO A 97 10.56 -2.64 -2.09
C PRO A 97 11.29 -3.93 -1.69
N LEU A 98 11.34 -4.24 -0.39
CA LEU A 98 11.80 -5.54 0.07
C LEU A 98 10.69 -6.57 -0.13
N VAL A 99 10.84 -7.36 -1.19
CA VAL A 99 9.92 -8.45 -1.55
C VAL A 99 10.39 -9.78 -0.97
N GLY A 100 9.44 -10.65 -0.64
CA GLY A 100 9.72 -11.98 -0.11
C GLY A 100 8.69 -12.98 -0.60
N GLY A 101 9.03 -14.27 -0.52
CA GLY A 101 8.17 -15.36 -0.94
C GLY A 101 8.69 -16.69 -0.40
N ARG A 102 7.79 -17.66 -0.21
CA ARG A 102 8.15 -19.03 0.20
C ARG A 102 8.18 -20.01 -0.96
N LYS A 103 7.64 -19.60 -2.11
CA LYS A 103 7.49 -20.41 -3.32
C LYS A 103 7.95 -19.60 -4.53
N VAL A 104 8.33 -20.28 -5.60
CA VAL A 104 8.85 -19.65 -6.83
C VAL A 104 7.79 -18.75 -7.46
N GLU A 105 6.53 -19.16 -7.40
CA GLU A 105 5.39 -18.43 -7.94
C GLU A 105 5.25 -17.04 -7.30
N HIS A 106 5.59 -16.90 -6.02
CA HIS A 106 5.58 -15.59 -5.35
C HIS A 106 6.65 -14.66 -5.92
N LEU A 107 7.85 -15.20 -6.23
CA LEU A 107 8.91 -14.42 -6.84
C LEU A 107 8.49 -13.95 -8.24
N VAL A 108 7.92 -14.84 -9.05
CA VAL A 108 7.40 -14.50 -10.38
C VAL A 108 6.29 -13.44 -10.29
N ALA A 109 5.36 -13.59 -9.35
CA ALA A 109 4.32 -12.59 -9.10
C ALA A 109 4.92 -11.23 -8.68
N ASN A 110 5.97 -11.21 -7.84
CA ASN A 110 6.61 -9.95 -7.45
C ASN A 110 7.29 -9.25 -8.64
N LEU A 111 7.91 -10.01 -9.56
CA LEU A 111 8.59 -9.46 -10.73
C LEU A 111 7.63 -8.83 -11.75
N GLU A 112 6.40 -9.35 -11.86
CA GLU A 112 5.34 -8.77 -12.70
C GLU A 112 5.09 -7.28 -12.38
N ALA A 113 5.38 -6.84 -11.15
CA ALA A 113 5.21 -5.43 -10.76
C ALA A 113 6.04 -4.46 -11.60
N LEU A 114 7.14 -4.92 -12.20
CA LEU A 114 8.01 -4.11 -13.05
C LEU A 114 7.37 -3.79 -14.40
N ASP A 115 6.42 -4.60 -14.85
CA ASP A 115 5.73 -4.43 -16.13
C ASP A 115 4.42 -3.64 -16.00
N ILE A 116 4.00 -3.33 -14.76
CA ILE A 116 2.73 -2.65 -14.47
C ILE A 116 2.90 -1.13 -14.48
N THR A 117 2.12 -0.46 -15.32
CA THR A 117 2.00 1.01 -15.30
C THR A 117 0.64 1.40 -14.74
N LEU A 118 0.65 2.14 -13.63
CA LEU A 118 -0.56 2.70 -13.01
C LEU A 118 -0.78 4.15 -13.46
N THR A 119 -2.02 4.48 -13.83
CA THR A 119 -2.43 5.86 -14.11
C THR A 119 -2.68 6.62 -12.82
N ASN A 120 -2.79 7.95 -12.90
CA ASN A 120 -3.09 8.76 -11.72
C ASN A 120 -4.47 8.44 -11.15
N GLU A 121 -5.43 8.06 -11.99
CA GLU A 121 -6.78 7.66 -11.59
C GLU A 121 -6.74 6.36 -10.77
N HIS A 122 -5.92 5.38 -11.18
CA HIS A 122 -5.72 4.16 -10.40
C HIS A 122 -5.11 4.47 -9.02
N ILE A 123 -4.10 5.35 -8.97
CA ILE A 123 -3.47 5.75 -7.71
C ILE A 123 -4.49 6.44 -6.80
N GLN A 124 -5.23 7.43 -7.30
CA GLN A 124 -6.27 8.13 -6.54
C GLN A 124 -7.37 7.19 -6.05
N PHE A 125 -7.79 6.23 -6.89
CA PHE A 125 -8.77 5.22 -6.52
C PHE A 125 -8.29 4.37 -5.34
N LEU A 126 -7.06 3.81 -5.42
CA LEU A 126 -6.49 2.99 -4.34
C LEU A 126 -6.31 3.80 -3.05
N GLU A 127 -5.89 5.05 -3.17
CA GLU A 127 -5.72 5.95 -2.03
C GLU A 127 -7.04 6.31 -1.34
N GLY A 128 -8.16 6.29 -2.06
CA GLY A 128 -9.50 6.58 -1.52
C GLY A 128 -10.14 5.45 -0.73
N ILE A 129 -9.57 4.23 -0.75
CA ILE A 129 -10.17 3.04 -0.12
C ILE A 129 -10.04 3.07 1.41
N ILE A 130 -8.88 3.51 1.90
CA ILE A 130 -8.60 3.64 3.33
C ILE A 130 -8.24 5.11 3.58
N PRO A 131 -8.98 5.83 4.44
CA PRO A 131 -8.68 7.22 4.75
C PRO A 131 -7.23 7.40 5.21
N PHE A 132 -6.53 8.35 4.59
CA PHE A 132 -5.20 8.71 5.06
C PHE A 132 -5.32 9.45 6.39
N ASN A 133 -4.60 8.96 7.40
CA ASN A 133 -4.46 9.66 8.68
C ASN A 133 -3.12 10.41 8.68
N PRO A 134 -3.12 11.76 8.61
CA PRO A 134 -1.89 12.55 8.64
C PRO A 134 -1.15 12.46 9.98
N GLY A 135 -1.86 12.15 11.06
CA GLY A 135 -1.30 12.10 12.41
C GLY A 135 -0.86 13.47 12.94
N PHE A 136 -0.41 13.47 14.20
CA PHE A 136 0.22 14.63 14.82
C PHE A 136 1.65 14.84 14.25
N PRO A 137 2.14 16.08 14.08
CA PRO A 137 1.45 17.36 14.32
C PRO A 137 0.61 17.86 13.13
N SER A 138 0.66 17.18 11.99
CA SER A 138 0.09 17.63 10.71
C SER A 138 -1.41 17.92 10.80
N VAL A 139 -2.17 17.14 11.57
CA VAL A 139 -3.61 17.39 11.82
C VAL A 139 -3.88 18.74 12.50
N MET A 140 -2.97 19.24 13.35
CA MET A 140 -3.15 20.54 14.01
C MET A 140 -2.78 21.69 13.07
N ILE A 141 -1.68 21.54 12.33
CA ILE A 141 -1.16 22.59 11.43
C ILE A 141 -2.14 22.86 10.29
N VAL A 142 -2.70 21.81 9.69
CA VAL A 142 -3.67 21.95 8.60
C VAL A 142 -5.00 22.52 9.11
N SER A 143 -5.42 22.14 10.32
CA SER A 143 -6.63 22.68 10.96
C SER A 143 -6.50 24.17 11.31
N THR A 144 -5.34 24.63 11.78
CA THR A 144 -5.11 26.05 12.10
C THR A 144 -4.96 26.93 10.85
N ALA A 145 -4.43 26.40 9.75
CA ALA A 145 -4.35 27.13 8.48
C ALA A 145 -5.72 27.49 7.91
N GLN A 146 -6.74 26.64 8.06
CA GLN A 146 -8.13 26.94 7.64
C GLN A 146 -8.83 27.97 8.54
N VAL A 147 -8.42 28.10 9.80
CA VAL A 147 -8.98 29.09 10.73
C VAL A 147 -8.40 30.49 10.48
N SER A 148 -7.15 30.60 10.02
CA SER A 148 -6.50 31.89 9.76
C SER A 148 -7.01 32.61 8.50
N SER A 149 -7.67 31.93 7.58
CA SER A 149 -8.23 32.54 6.35
C SER A 149 -9.65 33.09 6.52
N THR A 150 -10.23 33.03 7.73
CA THR A 150 -11.56 33.59 8.02
C THR A 150 -11.43 34.66 9.10
N LYS A 151 -11.47 35.93 8.66
CA LYS A 151 -11.45 37.21 9.42
C LYS A 151 -10.09 37.87 9.62
N ILE A 152 -9.73 38.73 8.66
CA ILE A 152 -9.35 40.12 8.95
C ILE A 152 -10.00 41.00 7.87
N ASP A 153 -11.27 41.37 8.08
CA ASP A 153 -11.86 42.55 7.46
C ASP A 153 -11.69 43.70 8.48
N ILE A 154 -10.79 44.63 8.17
CA ILE A 154 -10.81 46.02 8.66
C ILE A 154 -10.71 46.90 7.43
#